data_AF-A0A7Y2H458-F1
#
_entry.id   AF-A0A7Y2H458-F1
#
_cell.length_a   1.000
_cell.length_b   1.000
_cell.length_c   1.000
_cell.angle_alpha   90.00
_cell.angle_beta   90.00
_cell.angle_gamma   90.00
#
_symmetry.space_group_name_H-M   'P 1'
#
loop_
_entity.id
_entity.type
_entity.pdbx_description
1 polymer ?
#
loop_
_entity_poly.entity_id
_entity_poly.type
_entity_poly.pdbx_seq_one_letter_code
_entity_poly.pdbx_strand_id
1 'polypeptide(L)'
;MQREQHLALRRSLIFGAIYDLAVGLTILLWFPGLFLWLNLEPPEDRFLLYLSVLPLMVLPVLYWRAATTRDALRYRIPVLWARGGGGAMILALTLWLKPEGTWVYLSIGAIDIGWAFLHAVLYRRP
;
A
#
# COMPACT_ATOMS: atom_id res chain seq x y z
N MET A 1 20.31 -15.86 13.01
CA MET A 1 19.67 -15.81 11.69
C MET A 1 18.15 -15.63 11.78
N GLN A 2 17.36 -16.53 12.39
CA GLN A 2 15.89 -16.36 12.54
C GLN A 2 15.47 -15.07 13.25
N ARG A 3 16.17 -14.67 14.33
CA ARG A 3 15.85 -13.43 15.07
C ARG A 3 15.98 -12.16 14.21
N GLU A 4 16.98 -12.11 13.33
CA GLU A 4 17.20 -10.97 12.43
C GLU A 4 16.14 -10.90 11.34
N GLN A 5 15.72 -12.06 10.83
CA GLN A 5 14.65 -12.15 9.82
C GLN A 5 13.30 -11.74 10.39
N HIS A 6 12.99 -12.17 11.62
CA HIS A 6 11.79 -11.74 12.33
C HIS A 6 11.79 -10.23 12.59
N LEU A 7 12.95 -9.65 12.92
CA LEU A 7 13.11 -8.20 13.04
C LEU A 7 12.94 -7.47 11.71
N ALA A 8 13.46 -8.02 10.60
CA ALA A 8 13.31 -7.44 9.27
C ALA A 8 11.85 -7.41 8.82
N LEU A 9 11.11 -8.52 8.98
CA LEU A 9 9.68 -8.58 8.71
C LEU A 9 8.91 -7.55 9.54
N ARG A 10 9.17 -7.50 10.86
CA ARG A 10 8.51 -6.55 11.76
C ARG A 10 8.77 -5.11 11.35
N ARG A 11 10.03 -4.76 11.02
CA ARG A 11 10.39 -3.42 10.54
C ARG A 11 9.68 -3.10 9.23
N SER A 12 9.67 -4.02 8.27
CA SER A 12 8.96 -3.84 6.99
C SER A 12 7.48 -3.54 7.19
N LEU A 13 6.80 -4.29 8.07
CA LEU A 13 5.39 -4.07 8.39
C LEU A 13 5.15 -2.69 9.03
N ILE A 14 6.01 -2.27 9.96
CA ILE A 14 5.92 -0.94 10.59
C ILE A 14 6.15 0.17 9.56
N PHE A 15 7.20 0.04 8.73
CA PHE A 15 7.49 1.01 7.68
C PHE A 15 6.35 1.10 6.66
N GLY A 16 5.78 -0.03 6.25
CA GLY A 16 4.62 -0.06 5.36
C GLY A 16 3.41 0.65 5.98
N ALA A 17 3.18 0.49 7.29
CA ALA A 17 2.07 1.13 7.98
C ALA A 17 2.24 2.65 8.05
N ILE A 18 3.46 3.10 8.36
CA ILE A 18 3.80 4.52 8.37
C ILE A 18 3.69 5.11 6.96
N TYR A 19 4.19 4.41 5.95
CA TYR A 19 4.12 4.82 4.55
C TYR A 19 2.67 5.04 4.11
N ASP A 20 1.80 4.05 4.34
CA ASP A 20 0.39 4.14 3.97
C ASP A 20 -0.31 5.31 4.65
N LEU A 21 -0.13 5.46 5.97
CA LEU A 21 -0.72 6.57 6.71
C LEU A 21 -0.21 7.92 6.21
N ALA A 22 1.10 8.04 5.98
CA ALA A 22 1.70 9.28 5.50
C ALA A 22 1.13 9.65 4.13
N VAL A 23 1.16 8.73 3.16
CA VAL A 23 0.64 8.97 1.80
C VAL A 23 -0.85 9.31 1.85
N GLY A 24 -1.65 8.51 2.55
CA GLY A 24 -3.10 8.75 2.62
C GLY A 24 -3.45 10.06 3.32
N LEU A 25 -2.76 10.42 4.41
CA LEU A 25 -2.95 11.71 5.08
C LEU A 25 -2.52 12.88 4.19
N THR A 26 -1.42 12.74 3.45
CA THR A 26 -0.99 13.76 2.48
C THR A 26 -2.04 13.96 1.39
N ILE A 27 -2.65 12.88 0.86
CA ILE A 27 -3.72 13.00 -0.13
C ILE A 27 -4.95 13.68 0.49
N LEU A 28 -5.34 13.35 1.73
CA LEU A 28 -6.53 13.94 2.37
C LEU A 28 -6.33 15.40 2.75
N LEU A 29 -5.16 15.77 3.28
CA LEU A 29 -4.91 17.07 3.88
C LEU A 29 -4.30 18.08 2.90
N TRP A 30 -3.60 17.60 1.87
CA TRP A 30 -2.83 18.46 0.97
C TRP A 30 -3.21 18.33 -0.50
N PHE A 31 -4.39 17.80 -0.80
CA PHE A 31 -4.98 17.95 -2.13
C PHE A 31 -5.54 19.37 -2.33
N PRO A 32 -5.30 20.06 -3.47
CA PRO A 32 -4.56 19.65 -4.68
C PRO A 32 -3.04 19.98 -4.67
N GLY A 33 -2.53 20.60 -3.60
CA GLY A 33 -1.13 21.03 -3.48
C GLY A 33 -0.09 19.92 -3.74
N LEU A 34 -0.38 18.69 -3.34
CA LEU A 34 0.45 17.51 -3.63
C LEU A 34 0.67 17.31 -5.14
N PHE A 35 -0.40 17.39 -5.93
CA PHE A 35 -0.33 17.14 -7.37
C PHE A 35 0.41 18.27 -8.08
N LEU A 36 0.18 19.51 -7.67
CA LEU A 36 0.95 20.67 -8.13
C LEU A 36 2.45 20.53 -7.81
N TRP A 37 2.79 20.09 -6.60
CA TRP A 37 4.18 19.87 -6.19
C TRP A 37 4.87 18.75 -7.00
N LEU A 38 4.13 17.70 -7.34
CA LEU A 38 4.61 16.59 -8.16
C LEU A 38 4.60 16.90 -9.67
N ASN A 39 4.15 18.09 -10.09
CA ASN A 39 3.93 18.44 -11.49
C ASN A 39 3.03 17.42 -12.21
N LEU A 40 1.98 16.97 -11.53
CA LEU A 40 0.98 16.05 -12.02
C LEU A 40 -0.37 16.77 -12.13
N GLU A 41 -1.16 16.40 -13.13
CA GLU A 41 -2.55 16.83 -13.21
C GLU A 41 -3.36 16.14 -12.10
N PRO A 42 -4.06 16.88 -11.23
CA PRO A 42 -4.94 16.27 -10.25
C PRO A 42 -6.11 15.60 -10.98
N PRO A 43 -6.49 14.37 -10.58
CA PRO A 43 -7.67 13.73 -11.16
C PRO A 43 -8.92 14.57 -10.86
N GLU A 44 -9.78 14.79 -11.86
CA GLU A 44 -11.05 15.49 -11.66
C GLU A 44 -12.00 14.66 -10.78
N ASP A 45 -11.94 13.33 -10.92
CA ASP A 45 -12.70 12.40 -10.09
C ASP A 45 -12.08 12.21 -8.70
N ARG A 46 -12.40 13.16 -7.82
CA ARG A 46 -12.02 13.13 -6.40
C ARG A 46 -12.63 11.95 -5.65
N PHE A 47 -13.78 11.43 -6.10
CA PHE A 47 -14.44 10.31 -5.43
C PHE A 47 -13.59 9.05 -5.56
N LEU A 48 -13.14 8.71 -6.76
CA LEU A 48 -12.25 7.56 -6.98
C LEU A 48 -10.89 7.74 -6.28
N LEU A 49 -10.35 8.96 -6.27
CA LEU A 49 -9.13 9.26 -5.52
C LEU A 49 -9.33 8.99 -4.02
N TYR A 50 -10.37 9.53 -3.38
CA TYR A 50 -10.62 9.28 -1.96
C TYR A 50 -10.97 7.84 -1.65
N LEU A 51 -11.67 7.14 -2.55
CA LEU A 51 -11.91 5.72 -2.43
C LEU A 51 -10.59 4.93 -2.41
N SER A 52 -9.60 5.33 -3.21
CA SER A 52 -8.25 4.75 -3.22
C SER A 52 -7.44 5.03 -1.95
N VAL A 53 -7.83 6.03 -1.15
CA VAL A 53 -7.20 6.33 0.15
C VAL A 53 -7.70 5.40 1.26
N LEU A 54 -8.90 4.82 1.16
CA LEU A 54 -9.43 3.93 2.20
C LEU A 54 -8.48 2.78 2.54
N PRO A 55 -7.91 2.03 1.58
CA PRO A 55 -6.90 1.03 1.88
C PRO A 55 -5.70 1.59 2.63
N LEU A 56 -5.24 2.80 2.30
CA LEU A 56 -4.11 3.47 2.99
C LEU A 56 -4.41 3.80 4.46
N MET A 57 -5.69 3.88 4.84
CA MET A 57 -6.11 4.09 6.23
C MET A 57 -6.33 2.77 6.97
N VAL A 58 -6.75 1.72 6.27
CA VAL A 58 -7.12 0.42 6.88
C VAL A 58 -5.94 -0.55 6.99
N LEU A 59 -5.10 -0.64 5.95
CA LEU A 59 -3.94 -1.54 5.92
C LEU A 59 -2.91 -1.30 7.03
N PRO A 60 -2.64 -0.07 7.48
CA PRO A 60 -1.79 0.19 8.64
C PRO A 60 -2.21 -0.59 9.89
N VAL A 61 -3.52 -0.74 10.12
CA VAL A 61 -4.05 -1.49 11.28
C VAL A 61 -3.70 -2.97 11.15
N LEU A 62 -3.86 -3.55 9.95
CA LEU A 62 -3.49 -4.93 9.67
C LEU A 62 -1.98 -5.14 9.90
N TYR A 63 -1.16 -4.21 9.42
CA TYR A 63 0.29 -4.29 9.53
C TYR A 63 0.76 -4.16 10.97
N TRP A 64 0.16 -3.24 11.72
CA TRP A 64 0.47 -3.07 13.14
C TRP A 64 0.15 -4.33 13.94
N ARG A 65 -1.01 -4.96 13.68
CA ARG A 65 -1.38 -6.24 14.30
C ARG A 65 -0.41 -7.35 13.92
N ALA A 66 -0.04 -7.46 12.64
CA ALA A 66 0.95 -8.41 12.16
C ALA A 66 2.36 -8.19 12.77
N ALA A 67 2.74 -6.93 13.01
CA ALA A 67 4.05 -6.57 13.57
C ALA A 67 4.15 -6.76 15.09
N THR A 68 3.02 -6.84 15.79
CA THR A 68 2.97 -6.91 17.27
C THR A 68 2.59 -8.29 17.79
N THR A 69 2.02 -9.15 16.96
CA THR A 69 1.71 -10.54 17.33
C THR A 69 2.98 -11.39 17.50
N ARG A 70 2.86 -12.46 18.28
CA ARG A 70 3.89 -13.51 18.40
C ARG A 70 3.91 -14.44 17.19
N ASP A 71 2.77 -14.58 16.51
CA ASP A 71 2.60 -15.42 15.32
C ASP A 71 2.28 -14.53 14.10
N ALA A 72 3.32 -13.93 13.53
CA ALA A 72 3.18 -13.07 12.35
C ALA A 72 2.75 -13.86 11.10
N LEU A 73 3.00 -15.17 11.05
CA LEU A 73 2.68 -16.01 9.89
C LEU A 73 1.18 -16.12 9.64
N ARG A 74 0.36 -16.04 10.69
CA ARG A 74 -1.11 -15.98 10.57
C ARG A 74 -1.59 -14.80 9.70
N TYR A 75 -0.80 -13.73 9.62
CA TYR A 75 -1.13 -12.54 8.83
C TYR A 75 -0.54 -12.57 7.41
N ARG A 76 0.23 -13.59 7.05
CA ARG A 76 0.86 -13.71 5.73
C ARG A 76 -0.17 -13.60 4.60
N ILE A 77 -1.21 -14.45 4.62
CA ILE A 77 -2.21 -14.46 3.55
C ILE A 77 -2.96 -13.13 3.50
N PRO A 78 -3.54 -12.61 4.61
CA PRO A 78 -4.20 -11.30 4.60
C PRO A 78 -3.33 -10.16 4.07
N VAL A 79 -2.07 -10.04 4.52
CA VAL A 79 -1.16 -8.96 4.08
C VAL A 79 -0.83 -9.08 2.60
N LEU A 80 -0.49 -10.29 2.13
CA LEU A 80 -0.15 -10.51 0.72
C LEU A 80 -1.35 -10.33 -0.20
N TRP A 81 -2.54 -10.73 0.23
CA TRP A 81 -3.75 -10.57 -0.57
C TRP A 81 -4.17 -9.10 -0.65
N ALA A 82 -4.11 -8.39 0.47
CA ALA A 82 -4.51 -6.99 0.51
C ALA A 82 -3.63 -6.10 -0.37
N ARG A 83 -2.31 -6.35 -0.42
CA ARG A 83 -1.39 -5.65 -1.33
C ARG A 83 -1.36 -6.21 -2.74
N GLY A 84 -1.15 -7.52 -2.85
CA GLY A 84 -0.98 -8.17 -4.14
C GLY A 84 -2.27 -8.19 -4.94
N GLY A 85 -3.37 -8.63 -4.31
CA GLY A 85 -4.69 -8.65 -4.92
C GLY A 85 -5.25 -7.24 -5.14
N GLY A 86 -5.12 -6.36 -4.14
CA GLY A 86 -5.52 -4.95 -4.26
C GLY A 86 -4.78 -4.23 -5.39
N GLY A 87 -3.44 -4.29 -5.38
CA GLY A 87 -2.60 -3.69 -6.41
C GLY A 87 -2.84 -4.26 -7.80
N ALA A 88 -2.96 -5.59 -7.93
CA ALA A 88 -3.27 -6.22 -9.22
C ALA A 88 -4.65 -5.80 -9.75
N MET A 89 -5.65 -5.69 -8.86
CA MET A 89 -6.98 -5.21 -9.22
C MET A 89 -6.95 -3.76 -9.67
N ILE A 90 -6.23 -2.88 -8.96
CA ILE A 90 -6.04 -1.49 -9.37
C ILE A 90 -5.40 -1.44 -10.76
N LEU A 91 -4.29 -2.15 -10.98
CA LEU A 91 -3.63 -2.19 -12.29
C LEU A 91 -4.58 -2.66 -13.40
N ALA A 92 -5.30 -3.76 -13.18
CA ALA A 92 -6.24 -4.30 -14.16
C ALA A 92 -7.37 -3.29 -14.48
N LEU A 93 -7.97 -2.68 -13.46
CA LEU A 93 -9.02 -1.69 -13.63
C LEU A 93 -8.51 -0.41 -14.30
N THR A 94 -7.31 0.06 -13.96
CA THR A 94 -6.70 1.23 -14.60
C THR A 94 -6.41 0.98 -16.07
N LEU A 95 -5.88 -0.20 -16.43
CA LEU A 95 -5.64 -0.56 -17.82
C LEU A 95 -6.94 -0.71 -18.63
N TRP A 96 -8.01 -1.18 -18.00
CA TRP A 96 -9.32 -1.34 -18.63
C TRP A 96 -10.04 0.00 -18.80
N LEU A 97 -10.20 0.75 -17.71
CA LEU A 97 -11.04 1.95 -17.65
C LEU A 97 -10.30 3.21 -18.13
N LYS A 98 -8.96 3.20 -18.13
CA LYS A 98 -8.10 4.34 -18.51
C LYS A 98 -8.55 5.66 -17.88
N PRO A 99 -8.68 5.72 -16.54
CA PRO A 99 -9.13 6.93 -15.87
C PRO A 99 -8.15 8.10 -16.08
N GLU A 100 -8.65 9.32 -15.93
CA GLU A 100 -7.79 10.49 -15.83
C GLU A 100 -6.80 10.33 -14.68
N GLY A 101 -5.55 10.76 -14.87
CA GLY A 101 -4.48 10.46 -13.92
C GLY A 101 -4.05 8.98 -13.93
N THR A 102 -4.23 8.26 -15.06
CA THR A 102 -3.82 6.85 -15.25
C THR A 102 -2.44 6.52 -14.64
N TRP A 103 -1.45 7.40 -14.81
CA TRP A 103 -0.10 7.20 -14.27
C TRP A 103 -0.04 7.13 -12.74
N VAL A 104 -0.92 7.86 -12.05
CA VAL A 104 -1.03 7.83 -10.59
C VAL A 104 -1.53 6.46 -10.13
N TYR A 105 -2.63 5.97 -10.72
CA TYR A 105 -3.19 4.67 -10.38
C TYR A 105 -2.27 3.50 -10.77
N LEU A 106 -1.58 3.60 -11.91
CA LEU A 106 -0.55 2.63 -12.29
C LEU A 106 0.60 2.60 -11.27
N SER A 107 1.04 3.78 -10.80
CA SER A 107 2.10 3.89 -9.80
C SER A 107 1.67 3.29 -8.46
N ILE A 108 0.45 3.58 -7.99
CA ILE A 108 -0.12 3.00 -6.77
C ILE A 108 -0.15 1.47 -6.87
N GLY A 109 -0.71 0.95 -7.96
CA GLY A 109 -0.79 -0.50 -8.18
C GLY A 109 0.59 -1.16 -8.23
N ALA A 110 1.56 -0.56 -8.91
CA ALA A 110 2.94 -1.07 -8.97
C ALA A 110 3.62 -1.07 -7.58
N ILE A 111 3.43 -0.01 -6.78
CA ILE A 111 3.96 0.09 -5.42
C ILE A 111 3.36 -0.99 -4.53
N ASP A 112 2.05 -1.24 -4.62
CA ASP A 112 1.38 -2.30 -3.88
C ASP A 112 1.91 -3.69 -4.23
N ILE A 113 2.15 -3.97 -5.52
CA ILE A 113 2.81 -5.21 -5.95
C ILE A 113 4.23 -5.30 -5.40
N GLY A 114 4.98 -4.21 -5.39
CA GLY A 114 6.32 -4.14 -4.79
C GLY A 114 6.32 -4.50 -3.30
N TRP A 115 5.40 -3.91 -2.52
CA TRP A 115 5.20 -4.25 -1.11
C TRP A 115 4.77 -5.70 -0.90
N ALA A 116 3.86 -6.21 -1.73
CA ALA A 116 3.44 -7.60 -1.68
C ALA A 116 4.61 -8.56 -1.91
N PHE A 117 5.46 -8.26 -2.90
CA PHE A 117 6.65 -9.05 -3.20
C PHE A 117 7.66 -9.03 -2.04
N LEU A 118 7.97 -7.84 -1.50
CA LEU A 118 8.84 -7.68 -0.34
C LEU A 118 8.34 -8.53 0.84
N HIS A 119 7.06 -8.42 1.18
CA HIS A 119 6.46 -9.21 2.26
C HIS A 119 6.47 -10.71 1.94
N ALA A 120 6.25 -11.13 0.69
CA ALA A 120 6.28 -12.54 0.33
C ALA A 120 7.67 -13.15 0.55
N VAL A 121 8.73 -12.39 0.27
CA VAL A 121 10.12 -12.81 0.54
C VAL A 121 10.39 -12.89 2.04
N LEU A 122 9.97 -11.88 2.80
CA LEU A 122 10.20 -11.83 4.26
C LEU A 122 9.41 -12.92 5.00
N TYR A 123 8.17 -13.22 4.59
CA TYR A 123 7.36 -14.29 5.15
C TYR A 123 7.84 -15.70 4.80
N ARG A 124 8.62 -15.88 3.72
CA ARG A 124 9.22 -17.18 3.33
C ARG A 124 10.44 -17.54 4.17
N ARG A 125 11.03 -16.57 4.86
CA ARG A 125 12.25 -16.73 5.67
C ARG A 125 12.01 -16.40 7.15
N PRO A 126 11.02 -17.02 7.84
CA PRO A 126 10.70 -16.68 9.23
C PRO A 126 11.78 -17.15 10.22
#